data_AF-A0A434QTN9-F1
#
_entry.id   AF-A0A434QTN9-F1
#
_cell.length_a   1.000
_cell.length_b   1.000
_cell.length_c   1.000
_cell.angle_alpha   90.00
_cell.angle_beta   90.00
_cell.angle_gamma   90.00
#
_symmetry.space_group_name_H-M   'P 1'
#
loop_
_entity.id
_entity.type
_entity.pdbx_description
1 polymer ?
#
loop_
_entity_poly.entity_id
_entity_poly.type
_entity_poly.pdbx_seq_one_letter_code
_entity_poly.pdbx_strand_id
1 'polypeptide(L)' 'MSALLSSYLPIVLFIAVAMVVGLALIVAPFLVPYRNPDP' A
#
# COMPACT_ATOMS: atom_id res chain seq x y z
N MET A 1 -11.97 -20.88 -18.39
CA MET A 1 -10.83 -20.30 -17.64
C MET A 1 -10.85 -18.78 -17.61
N SER A 2 -11.10 -18.10 -18.73
CA SER A 2 -11.16 -16.63 -18.84
C SER A 2 -12.16 -15.95 -17.90
N ALA A 3 -13.39 -16.46 -17.82
CA ALA A 3 -14.42 -15.92 -16.91
C ALA A 3 -13.99 -16.00 -15.44
N LEU A 4 -13.32 -17.08 -15.06
CA LEU A 4 -12.84 -17.32 -13.71
C LEU A 4 -11.78 -16.28 -13.33
N LEU A 5 -10.79 -16.05 -14.19
CA LEU A 5 -9.76 -15.02 -13.99
C LEU A 5 -10.37 -13.61 -13.87
N SER A 6 -11.37 -13.29 -14.69
CA SER A 6 -12.09 -12.01 -14.62
C SER A 6 -12.78 -11.81 -13.27
N SER A 7 -13.32 -12.88 -12.66
CA SER A 7 -13.95 -12.83 -11.35
C SER A 7 -12.95 -12.59 -10.20
N TYR A 8 -11.68 -12.98 -10.36
CA TYR A 8 -10.63 -12.75 -9.35
C TYR A 8 -9.89 -11.42 -9.51
N LEU A 9 -10.02 -10.75 -10.66
CA LEU A 9 -9.38 -9.46 -10.93
C LEU A 9 -9.62 -8.42 -9.80
N PRO A 10 -10.84 -8.24 -9.26
CA PRO A 10 -11.06 -7.28 -8.18
C PRO A 10 -10.28 -7.61 -6.90
N ILE A 11 -10.09 -8.90 -6.60
CA ILE A 11 -9.35 -9.36 -5.41
C ILE A 11 -7.87 -9.04 -5.56
N VAL A 12 -7.29 -9.30 -6.74
CA VAL A 12 -5.88 -8.98 -7.02
C VAL A 12 -5.63 -7.47 -6.92
N LEU A 13 -6.54 -6.65 -7.45
CA LEU A 13 -6.47 -5.20 -7.34
C LEU A 13 -6.52 -4.72 -5.90
N PHE A 14 -7.43 -5.29 -5.09
CA PHE A 14 -7.52 -4.98 -3.66
C PHE A 14 -6.21 -5.30 -2.94
N ILE A 15 -5.65 -6.50 -3.17
CA ILE A 15 -4.38 -6.91 -2.56
C ILE A 15 -3.24 -5.98 -2.99
N ALA A 16 -3.17 -5.61 -4.27
CA ALA A 16 -2.15 -4.70 -4.77
C ALA A 16 -2.22 -3.32 -4.08
N VAL A 17 -3.41 -2.73 -3.99
CA VAL A 17 -3.60 -1.43 -3.32
C VAL A 17 -3.30 -1.54 -1.82
N ALA A 18 -3.77 -2.59 -1.15
CA ALA A 18 -3.51 -2.81 0.26
C ALA A 18 -2.01 -2.95 0.56
N MET A 19 -1.27 -3.67 -0.28
CA MET A 19 0.20 -3.77 -0.16
C MET A 19 0.87 -2.40 -0.34
N VAL A 20 0.45 -1.62 -1.34
CA VAL A 20 1.00 -0.26 -1.56
C VAL A 20 0.76 0.63 -0.35
N VAL A 21 -0.45 0.64 0.20
CA VAL A 21 -0.77 1.44 1.39
C VAL A 21 0.01 0.95 2.61
N GLY A 22 0.07 -0.36 2.85
CA GLY A 22 0.84 -0.93 3.96
C GLY A 22 2.32 -0.57 3.89
N LEU A 23 2.93 -0.69 2.71
CA LEU A 23 4.32 -0.28 2.49
C LEU A 23 4.49 1.23 2.65
N ALA A 24 3.58 2.05 2.13
CA ALA A 24 3.64 3.49 2.30
C ALA A 24 3.60 3.90 3.77
N LEU A 25 2.77 3.24 4.60
CA LEU A 25 2.71 3.50 6.04
C LEU A 25 3.98 3.06 6.76
N ILE A 26 4.61 1.95 6.36
CA ILE A 26 5.90 1.51 6.91
C ILE A 26 7.01 2.51 6.57
N VAL A 27 7.02 3.05 5.34
CA VAL A 27 8.07 3.96 4.87
C VAL A 27 7.83 5.41 5.35
N ALA A 28 6.58 5.81 5.59
CA ALA A 28 6.18 7.16 6.00
C ALA A 28 7.02 7.79 7.14
N PRO A 29 7.30 7.14 8.28
CA PRO A 29 8.06 7.75 9.37
C PRO A 29 9.53 8.03 9.01
N PHE A 30 10.07 7.38 7.98
CA PHE A 30 11.44 7.59 7.54
C PHE A 30 11.55 8.65 6.45
N LEU A 31 10.48 8.89 5.70
CA LEU A 31 10.41 9.90 4.64
C LEU A 31 10.08 11.30 5.16
N VAL A 32 9.36 11.40 6.28
CA VAL A 32 8.92 12.68 6.86
C VAL A 32 9.78 13.00 8.07
N PRO A 33 10.77 13.92 7.96
CA PRO A 33 11.59 14.32 9.09
C PRO A 33 10.73 14.98 10.16
N TYR A 34 10.98 14.65 11.43
CA TYR A 34 10.40 15.36 12.55
C TYR A 34 10.85 16.83 12.52
N ARG A 35 9.91 17.76 12.40
CA ARG A 35 10.17 19.21 12.25
C ARG A 35 10.35 19.98 13.57
N ASN A 36 10.51 19.28 14.69
CA ASN A 36 10.74 19.90 15.99
C ASN A 36 11.94 19.25 16.70
N PRO A 37 13.15 19.26 16.10
CA PRO A 37 14.34 18.80 16.82
C PRO A 37 14.41 19.58 18.14
N ASP A 38 14.82 18.89 19.21
CA ASP A 38 14.93 19.47 20.55
C ASP A 38 15.66 20.83 20.51
N PRO A 39 15.31 21.80 21.39
CA PRO A 39 15.91 23.12 21.42
C PRO A 39 17.43 23.10 21.65
#